data_AF-R7C946-F1
#
_entry.id   AF-R7C946-F1
#
_cell.length_a   1.000
_cell.length_b   1.000
_cell.length_c   1.000
_cell.angle_alpha   90.00
_cell.angle_beta   90.00
_cell.angle_gamma   90.00
#
_symmetry.space_group_name_H-M   'P 1'
#
loop_
_entity.id
_entity.type
_entity.pdbx_description
1 polymer ?
#
loop_
_entity_poly.entity_id
_entity_poly.type
_entity_poly.pdbx_seq_one_letter_code
_entity_poly.pdbx_strand_id
1 'polypeptide(L)'
;MAIADRAFYKNRKIRRALIGTNIKSIGKMAFYGTKQLRYIDIRTKKLKAIGKKAFIGIYPAAKIKIPRTRKKKYIKLLANKYG
;
A
#
# COMPACT_ATOMS: atom_id res chain seq x y z
N MET A 1 -11.83 -8.58 4.69
CA MET A 1 -11.68 -7.45 3.76
C MET A 1 -10.23 -7.35 3.32
N ALA A 2 -10.04 -7.27 2.00
CA ALA A 2 -8.75 -7.18 1.35
C ALA A 2 -8.84 -6.18 0.20
N ILE A 3 -7.72 -5.57 -0.17
CA ILE A 3 -7.58 -4.93 -1.47
C ILE A 3 -7.15 -6.02 -2.44
N ALA A 4 -7.90 -6.22 -3.51
CA ALA A 4 -7.66 -7.29 -4.46
C ALA A 4 -6.34 -7.13 -5.23
N ASP A 5 -5.90 -8.21 -5.84
CA ASP A 5 -4.79 -8.19 -6.79
C ASP A 5 -5.10 -7.21 -7.92
N ARG A 6 -4.11 -6.39 -8.29
CA ARG A 6 -4.22 -5.39 -9.37
C ARG A 6 -5.38 -4.38 -9.24
N ALA A 7 -6.00 -4.21 -8.06
CA ALA A 7 -7.18 -3.35 -7.87
C ALA A 7 -7.05 -1.92 -8.43
N PHE A 8 -5.86 -1.32 -8.34
CA PHE A 8 -5.52 0.02 -8.85
C PHE A 8 -4.34 -0.03 -9.83
N TYR A 9 -4.17 -1.14 -10.54
CA TYR A 9 -3.05 -1.36 -11.45
C TYR A 9 -2.96 -0.27 -12.52
N LYS A 10 -1.78 0.35 -12.64
CA LYS A 10 -1.45 1.45 -13.56
C LYS A 10 -2.43 2.63 -13.51
N ASN A 11 -3.14 2.81 -12.40
CA ASN A 11 -4.11 3.90 -12.29
C ASN A 11 -3.36 5.25 -12.33
N ARG A 12 -3.70 6.09 -13.30
CA ARG A 12 -3.00 7.36 -13.53
C ARG A 12 -3.65 8.55 -12.84
N LYS A 13 -4.77 8.38 -12.14
CA LYS A 13 -5.55 9.50 -11.57
C LYS A 13 -5.42 9.58 -10.04
N ILE A 14 -5.23 8.45 -9.36
CA ILE A 14 -5.24 8.42 -7.89
C ILE A 14 -3.95 9.01 -7.32
N ARG A 15 -4.13 10.00 -6.42
CA ARG A 15 -3.03 10.67 -5.72
C ARG A 15 -2.85 10.25 -4.27
N ARG A 16 -3.92 9.72 -3.65
CA ARG A 16 -3.96 9.33 -2.24
C ARG A 16 -4.69 8.01 -2.06
N ALA A 17 -4.10 7.10 -1.30
CA ALA A 17 -4.70 5.84 -0.88
C ALA A 17 -4.94 5.85 0.63
N LEU A 18 -6.21 5.74 1.03
CA LEU A 18 -6.62 5.59 2.43
C LEU A 18 -6.91 4.11 2.71
N ILE A 19 -6.01 3.44 3.42
CA ILE A 19 -6.22 2.03 3.76
C ILE A 19 -6.98 1.96 5.08
N GLY A 20 -8.30 1.71 4.97
CA GLY A 20 -9.24 1.70 6.09
C GLY A 20 -8.92 0.69 7.18
N THR A 21 -9.57 0.84 8.34
CA THR A 21 -9.26 0.11 9.59
C THR A 21 -9.52 -1.40 9.55
N ASN A 22 -10.36 -1.86 8.61
CA ASN A 22 -10.79 -3.26 8.49
C ASN A 22 -10.02 -4.07 7.44
N ILE A 23 -9.06 -3.46 6.74
CA ILE A 23 -8.24 -4.16 5.74
C ILE A 23 -7.26 -5.13 6.43
N LYS A 24 -7.31 -6.40 6.01
CA LYS A 24 -6.43 -7.48 6.51
C LYS A 24 -5.29 -7.79 5.54
N SER A 25 -5.45 -7.53 4.24
CA SER A 25 -4.43 -7.79 3.23
C SER A 25 -4.51 -6.82 2.06
N ILE A 26 -3.37 -6.64 1.39
CA ILE A 26 -3.24 -5.88 0.14
C ILE A 26 -2.68 -6.85 -0.92
N GLY A 27 -3.36 -6.96 -2.04
CA GLY A 27 -3.06 -7.92 -3.11
C GLY A 27 -1.75 -7.65 -3.85
N LYS A 28 -1.35 -8.64 -4.65
CA LYS A 28 -0.22 -8.55 -5.59
C LYS A 28 -0.48 -7.42 -6.58
N MET A 29 0.53 -6.56 -6.77
CA MET A 29 0.46 -5.43 -7.71
C MET A 29 -0.75 -4.50 -7.51
N ALA A 30 -1.35 -4.45 -6.31
CA ALA A 30 -2.58 -3.71 -6.06
C ALA A 30 -2.52 -2.23 -6.50
N PHE A 31 -1.39 -1.55 -6.29
CA PHE A 31 -1.13 -0.16 -6.71
C PHE A 31 0.06 -0.07 -7.68
N TYR A 32 0.42 -1.17 -8.35
CA TYR A 32 1.58 -1.19 -9.24
C TYR A 32 1.44 -0.17 -10.38
N GLY A 33 2.46 0.64 -10.61
CA GLY A 33 2.48 1.62 -11.69
C GLY A 33 1.54 2.82 -11.49
N THR A 34 1.04 3.03 -10.27
CA THR A 34 0.17 4.18 -9.93
C THR A 34 1.03 5.44 -9.77
N LYS A 35 1.56 5.97 -10.87
CA LYS A 35 2.60 7.02 -10.88
C LYS A 35 2.22 8.32 -10.16
N GLN A 36 0.93 8.63 -10.05
CA GLN A 36 0.44 9.82 -9.34
C GLN A 36 0.25 9.60 -7.83
N LEU A 37 0.39 8.37 -7.32
CA LEU A 37 0.15 8.04 -5.92
C LEU A 37 1.28 8.58 -5.03
N ARG A 38 0.98 9.65 -4.31
CA ARG A 38 1.92 10.40 -3.46
C ARG A 38 1.75 10.10 -1.98
N TYR A 39 0.56 9.72 -1.55
CA TYR A 39 0.24 9.55 -0.13
C TYR A 39 -0.49 8.24 0.12
N ILE A 40 0.06 7.42 1.00
CA ILE A 40 -0.54 6.15 1.42
C ILE A 40 -0.69 6.20 2.94
N ASP A 41 -1.94 6.24 3.42
CA ASP A 41 -2.26 6.29 4.85
C ASP A 41 -2.82 4.93 5.30
N ILE A 42 -1.97 4.13 5.95
CA ILE A 42 -2.34 2.81 6.47
C ILE A 42 -2.90 2.97 7.89
N ARG A 43 -4.23 2.90 8.03
CA ARG A 43 -4.92 3.07 9.33
C ARG A 43 -5.28 1.76 10.01
N THR A 44 -5.33 0.66 9.27
CA THR A 44 -5.57 -0.67 9.85
C THR A 44 -4.46 -1.07 10.82
N LYS A 45 -4.86 -1.66 11.95
CA LYS A 45 -3.97 -2.40 12.87
C LYS A 45 -4.02 -3.91 12.65
N LYS A 46 -4.84 -4.37 11.69
CA LYS A 46 -5.19 -5.76 11.39
C LYS A 46 -4.47 -6.30 10.13
N LEU A 47 -3.59 -5.51 9.49
CA LEU A 47 -2.86 -5.93 8.30
C LEU A 47 -1.96 -7.14 8.59
N LYS A 48 -2.12 -8.19 7.79
CA LYS A 48 -1.41 -9.47 7.87
C LYS A 48 -0.44 -9.66 6.71
N ALA A 49 -0.80 -9.22 5.50
CA ALA A 49 -0.02 -9.47 4.29
C ALA A 49 -0.06 -8.30 3.29
N ILE A 50 1.05 -8.11 2.57
CA ILE A 50 1.16 -7.21 1.40
C ILE A 50 1.75 -8.02 0.25
N GLY A 51 1.03 -8.08 -0.86
CA GLY A 51 1.39 -8.85 -2.04
C GLY A 51 2.64 -8.32 -2.74
N LYS A 52 3.27 -9.18 -3.56
CA LYS A 52 4.47 -8.85 -4.33
C LYS A 52 4.22 -7.60 -5.22
N LYS A 53 5.17 -6.67 -5.21
CA LYS A 53 5.13 -5.43 -6.01
C LYS A 53 3.87 -4.55 -5.79
N ALA A 54 3.23 -4.65 -4.62
CA ALA A 54 1.96 -3.95 -4.37
C ALA A 54 2.02 -2.44 -4.59
N PHE A 55 3.16 -1.80 -4.32
CA PHE A 55 3.36 -0.35 -4.43
C PHE A 55 4.60 0.00 -5.28
N ILE A 56 4.96 -0.85 -6.24
CA ILE A 56 6.10 -0.56 -7.14
C ILE A 56 5.66 0.33 -8.30
N GLY A 57 6.47 1.33 -8.67
CA GLY A 57 6.17 2.28 -9.73
C GLY A 57 5.13 3.34 -9.32
N ILE A 58 5.07 3.64 -8.03
CA ILE A 58 4.32 4.79 -7.49
C ILE A 58 5.16 6.06 -7.65
N TYR A 59 4.71 7.19 -7.09
CA TYR A 59 5.52 8.40 -7.09
C TYR A 59 6.83 8.17 -6.31
N PRO A 60 8.02 8.49 -6.85
CA PRO A 60 9.30 8.16 -6.21
C PRO A 60 9.46 8.71 -4.78
N ALA A 61 8.90 9.89 -4.49
CA ALA A 61 8.91 10.49 -3.15
C ALA A 61 7.57 10.30 -2.41
N ALA A 62 6.86 9.20 -2.68
CA ALA A 62 5.61 8.89 -2.00
C ALA A 62 5.81 8.68 -0.51
N LYS A 63 4.90 9.25 0.30
CA LYS A 63 4.91 9.13 1.76
C LYS A 63 3.96 8.01 2.19
N ILE A 64 4.48 7.02 2.90
CA ILE A 64 3.71 5.93 3.50
C ILE A 64 3.60 6.16 5.01
N LYS A 65 2.40 6.52 5.48
CA LYS A 65 2.08 6.63 6.90
C LYS A 65 1.58 5.28 7.41
N ILE A 66 2.15 4.83 8.53
CA ILE A 66 1.79 3.58 9.20
C ILE A 66 1.49 3.81 10.69
N PRO A 67 0.69 2.97 11.34
CA PRO A 67 0.37 3.14 12.76
C PRO A 67 1.63 2.93 13.62
N ARG A 68 1.88 3.85 14.57
CA ARG A 68 3.06 3.80 15.46
C ARG A 68 3.17 2.44 16.18
N THR A 69 2.05 1.91 16.68
CA THR A 69 1.99 0.63 17.39
C THR A 69 2.28 -0.60 16.54
N ARG A 70 2.27 -0.48 15.20
CA ARG A 70 2.57 -1.58 14.26
C ARG A 70 3.79 -1.30 13.37
N LYS A 71 4.53 -0.21 13.63
CA LYS A 71 5.63 0.29 12.79
C LYS A 71 6.61 -0.80 12.37
N LYS A 72 7.20 -1.52 13.34
CA LYS A 72 8.20 -2.58 13.09
C LYS A 72 7.66 -3.69 12.18
N LYS A 73 6.43 -4.16 12.44
CA LYS A 73 5.78 -5.20 11.63
C LYS A 73 5.50 -4.72 10.20
N TYR A 74 5.02 -3.50 10.05
CA TYR A 74 4.59 -2.99 8.74
C TYR A 74 5.76 -2.62 7.84
N ILE A 75 6.87 -2.13 8.41
CA ILE A 75 8.13 -1.97 7.67
C ILE A 75 8.57 -3.31 7.07
N LYS A 76 8.52 -4.41 7.84
CA LYS A 76 8.85 -5.75 7.32
C LYS A 76 7.91 -6.19 6.19
N LEU A 77 6.61 -5.95 6.33
CA LEU A 77 5.63 -6.29 5.28
C LEU A 77 5.83 -5.46 4.01
N LEU A 78 6.29 -4.22 4.15
CA LEU A 78 6.55 -3.30 3.04
C LEU A 78 7.88 -3.57 2.34
N ALA A 79 8.83 -4.24 2.98
CA ALA A 79 10.16 -4.52 2.40
C ALA A 79 10.05 -5.12 0.98
N ASN A 80 10.73 -4.49 0.01
CA ASN A 80 10.72 -4.86 -1.41
C ASN A 80 9.33 -4.85 -2.07
N LYS A 81 8.33 -4.18 -1.48
CA LYS A 81 6.96 -4.05 -2.02
C LYS A 81 6.62 -2.64 -2.47
N TYR A 82 7.43 -1.64 -2.14
CA TYR A 82 7.27 -0.24 -2.53
C TYR A 82 8.59 0.32 -3.07
N GLY A 83 8.50 1.34 -3.93
CA GLY A 83 9.63 1.92 -4.67
C GLY A 83 9.24 2.37 -6.06
#